data_AF-A0AAD9DFK8-F1
#
_entry.id   AF-A0AAD9DFK8-F1
#
_cell.length_a   1.000
_cell.length_b   1.000
_cell.length_c   1.000
_cell.angle_alpha   90.00
_cell.angle_beta   90.00
_cell.angle_gamma   90.00
#
_symmetry.space_group_name_H-M   'P 1'
#
loop_
_entity.id
_entity.type
_entity.pdbx_description
1 polymer ?
#
loop_
_entity_poly.entity_id
_entity_poly.type
_entity_poly.pdbx_seq_one_letter_code
_entity_poly.pdbx_strand_id
1 'polypeptide(L)'
;MVYFYCCGQGTCFDCFKKNVDSDGALFHAKCPLCRSTINNDAVTRTNRIKKCAEKGFSWAQLKMSKYCFQGCEEAKIPVDEKKSNEWLQLAAGNSSPDLDAIVTLSNEYKEGVNVDKSKAEKVAALMKKAADMGSRRAQEEVAINLWDMKDNGVKADAVYYATLAISERPTFIQYGAAIHSAFVLGLAFHYGQGEWKKIRISQDTTSKLLCKEMRMIWNT
;
A
#
# COMPACT_ATOMS: atom_id res chain seq x y z
N MET A 1 -7.90 2.39 5.71
CA MET A 1 -6.77 2.45 6.66
C MET A 1 -7.14 1.69 7.94
N VAL A 2 -6.26 0.78 8.39
CA VAL A 2 -6.42 -0.03 9.61
C VAL A 2 -5.39 0.43 10.64
N TYR A 3 -5.78 0.57 11.89
CA TYR A 3 -4.91 1.04 12.99
C TYR A 3 -4.66 -0.10 13.97
N PHE A 4 -3.39 -0.50 14.13
CA PHE A 4 -2.97 -1.61 14.98
C PHE A 4 -2.64 -1.17 16.40
N TYR A 5 -3.01 -2.01 17.38
CA TYR A 5 -2.83 -1.72 18.81
C TYR A 5 -1.96 -2.75 19.51
N CYS A 6 -1.90 -2.66 20.85
CA CYS A 6 -1.09 -3.48 21.75
C CYS A 6 -1.17 -4.99 21.52
N CYS A 7 -2.34 -5.54 21.21
CA CYS A 7 -2.52 -6.99 20.97
C CYS A 7 -2.20 -7.43 19.54
N GLY A 8 -1.78 -6.48 18.69
CA GLY A 8 -1.51 -6.67 17.27
C GLY A 8 -2.73 -6.73 16.38
N GLN A 9 -3.94 -6.67 16.96
CA GLN A 9 -5.18 -6.55 16.23
C GLN A 9 -5.44 -5.10 15.83
N GLY A 10 -6.08 -4.93 14.67
CA GLY A 10 -6.39 -3.64 14.07
C GLY A 10 -7.84 -3.22 14.25
N THR A 11 -8.11 -1.91 14.18
CA THR A 11 -9.48 -1.39 14.00
C THR A 11 -9.59 -0.54 12.73
N CYS A 12 -10.82 -0.39 12.22
CA CYS A 12 -11.09 0.57 11.15
C CYS A 12 -10.88 2.01 11.63
N PHE A 13 -10.75 2.95 10.69
CA PHE A 13 -10.52 4.37 10.98
C PHE A 13 -11.58 4.99 11.91
N ASP A 14 -12.85 4.64 11.74
CA ASP A 14 -13.92 5.20 12.57
C ASP A 14 -13.85 4.69 14.01
N CYS A 15 -13.50 3.41 14.19
CA CYS A 15 -13.23 2.86 15.51
C CYS A 15 -11.97 3.48 16.13
N PHE A 16 -10.92 3.73 15.35
CA PHE A 16 -9.73 4.43 15.82
C PHE A 16 -10.08 5.82 16.36
N LYS A 17 -10.80 6.63 15.60
CA LYS A 17 -11.24 7.98 16.00
C LYS A 17 -12.03 8.01 17.29
N LYS A 18 -12.83 6.99 17.56
CA LYS A 18 -13.62 6.88 18.80
C LYS A 18 -12.78 6.51 20.02
N ASN A 19 -11.54 6.08 19.83
CA ASN A 19 -10.68 5.59 20.91
C ASN A 19 -9.46 6.47 21.16
N VAL A 20 -9.31 7.58 20.44
CA VAL A 20 -8.23 8.56 20.62
C VAL A 20 -8.78 9.95 20.90
N ASP A 21 -8.01 10.77 21.62
CA ASP A 21 -8.26 12.19 21.79
C ASP A 21 -7.89 13.01 20.54
N SER A 22 -8.01 14.34 20.63
CA SER A 22 -7.69 15.27 19.53
C SER A 22 -6.22 15.20 19.09
N ASP A 23 -5.32 14.79 19.97
CA ASP A 23 -3.88 14.66 19.72
C ASP A 23 -3.51 13.25 19.21
N GLY A 24 -4.50 12.35 19.09
CA GLY A 24 -4.31 10.98 18.63
C GLY A 24 -3.83 10.02 19.73
N ALA A 25 -3.80 10.45 21.00
CA ALA A 25 -3.46 9.59 22.11
C ALA A 25 -4.68 8.75 22.55
N LEU A 26 -4.45 7.49 22.93
CA LEU A 26 -5.51 6.58 23.33
C LEU A 26 -6.14 7.01 24.65
N PHE A 27 -7.48 7.01 24.71
CA PHE A 27 -8.20 7.28 25.95
C PHE A 27 -7.76 6.31 27.07
N HIS A 28 -7.41 6.88 28.22
CA HIS A 28 -6.91 6.15 29.40
C HIS A 28 -5.67 5.28 29.15
N ALA A 29 -4.94 5.48 28.05
CA ALA A 29 -3.82 4.67 27.63
C ALA A 29 -4.14 3.16 27.64
N LYS A 30 -5.36 2.75 27.25
CA LYS A 30 -5.74 1.33 27.17
C LYS A 30 -5.94 0.90 25.72
N CYS A 31 -5.60 -0.35 25.44
CA CYS A 31 -5.91 -0.97 24.16
C CYS A 31 -7.42 -1.11 24.01
N PRO A 32 -8.05 -0.59 22.93
CA PRO A 32 -9.50 -0.66 22.78
C PRO A 32 -10.02 -2.09 22.56
N LEU A 33 -9.14 -3.02 22.16
CA LEU A 33 -9.51 -4.41 21.87
C LEU A 33 -9.28 -5.34 23.07
N CYS A 34 -8.07 -5.34 23.65
CA CYS A 34 -7.72 -6.24 24.76
C CYS A 34 -7.75 -5.57 26.14
N ARG A 35 -8.04 -4.27 26.22
CA ARG A 35 -8.16 -3.46 27.46
C ARG A 35 -6.90 -3.39 28.34
N SER A 36 -5.77 -3.95 27.90
CA SER A 36 -4.49 -3.84 28.60
C SER A 36 -3.99 -2.40 28.57
N THR A 37 -3.34 -1.98 29.67
CA THR A 37 -2.64 -0.70 29.72
C THR A 37 -1.49 -0.66 28.73
N ILE A 38 -1.39 0.44 27.99
CA ILE A 38 -0.41 0.72 26.97
C ILE A 38 0.57 1.72 27.56
N ASN A 39 1.73 1.23 27.99
CA ASN A 39 2.87 2.11 28.19
C ASN A 39 3.45 2.49 26.82
N ASN A 40 3.64 3.78 26.57
CA ASN A 40 4.14 4.31 25.29
C ASN A 40 5.62 4.70 25.34
N ASP A 41 6.33 4.40 26.44
CA ASP A 41 7.78 4.46 26.43
C ASP A 41 8.35 3.61 25.30
N ALA A 42 9.46 4.07 24.74
CA ALA A 42 10.04 3.49 23.54
C ALA A 42 10.41 2.01 23.71
N VAL A 43 10.94 1.62 24.87
CA VAL A 43 11.38 0.25 25.15
C VAL A 43 10.17 -0.68 25.20
N THR A 44 9.13 -0.34 25.96
CA THR A 44 7.93 -1.17 26.05
C THR A 44 7.20 -1.25 24.71
N ARG A 45 7.11 -0.13 23.98
CA ARG A 45 6.51 -0.08 22.64
C ARG A 45 7.23 -1.00 21.67
N THR A 46 8.56 -0.91 21.60
CA THR A 46 9.38 -1.73 20.72
C THR A 46 9.31 -3.21 21.09
N ASN A 47 9.34 -3.54 22.39
CA ASN A 47 9.18 -4.92 22.85
C ASN A 47 7.81 -5.51 22.46
N ARG A 48 6.72 -4.73 22.52
CA ARG A 48 5.41 -5.18 22.03
C ARG A 48 5.42 -5.42 20.52
N ILE A 49 6.01 -4.49 19.75
CA ILE A 49 6.13 -4.62 18.29
C ILE A 49 6.94 -5.88 17.96
N LYS A 50 8.07 -6.11 18.62
CA LYS A 50 8.88 -7.32 18.46
C LYS A 50 8.08 -8.59 18.72
N LYS A 51 7.34 -8.67 19.84
CA LYS A 51 6.45 -9.81 20.14
C LYS A 51 5.38 -10.03 19.07
N CYS A 52 4.86 -8.97 18.46
CA CYS A 52 3.92 -9.10 17.34
C CYS A 52 4.63 -9.57 16.07
N ALA A 53 5.83 -9.06 15.78
CA ALA A 53 6.62 -9.46 14.63
C ALA A 53 7.00 -10.95 14.70
N GLU A 54 7.38 -11.44 15.88
CA GLU A 54 7.68 -12.86 16.17
C GLU A 54 6.44 -13.75 15.99
N LYS A 55 5.24 -13.22 16.22
CA LYS A 55 3.97 -13.92 15.96
C LYS A 55 3.54 -13.91 14.49
N GLY A 56 4.32 -13.27 13.61
CA GLY A 56 3.99 -13.19 12.18
C GLY A 56 3.00 -12.10 11.83
N PHE A 57 2.85 -11.03 12.63
CA PHE A 57 2.09 -9.86 12.19
C PHE A 57 2.92 -9.03 11.19
N SER A 58 2.51 -8.99 9.92
CA SER A 58 3.25 -8.34 8.83
C SER A 58 3.52 -6.85 9.07
N TRP A 59 2.54 -6.10 9.58
CA TRP A 59 2.72 -4.69 9.96
C TRP A 59 3.81 -4.50 11.03
N ALA A 60 3.95 -5.45 11.96
CA ALA A 60 4.93 -5.40 13.03
C ALA A 60 6.33 -5.79 12.53
N GLN A 61 6.40 -6.78 11.63
CA GLN A 61 7.63 -7.15 10.92
C GLN A 61 8.16 -5.97 10.10
N LEU A 62 7.30 -5.26 9.36
CA LEU A 62 7.67 -4.03 8.66
C LEU A 62 8.20 -2.95 9.63
N LYS A 63 7.56 -2.80 10.80
CA LYS A 63 8.01 -1.83 11.80
C LYS A 63 9.37 -2.20 12.40
N MET A 64 9.62 -3.50 12.64
CA MET A 64 10.93 -3.99 13.06
C MET A 64 12.00 -3.78 11.99
N SER A 65 11.68 -4.00 10.72
CA SER A 65 12.57 -3.66 9.60
C SER A 65 12.99 -2.19 9.67
N LYS A 66 12.03 -1.27 9.78
CA LYS A 66 12.30 0.18 9.91
C LYS A 66 13.18 0.50 11.12
N TYR A 67 12.96 -0.14 12.28
CA TYR A 67 13.81 0.03 13.45
C TYR A 67 15.22 -0.50 13.26
N CYS A 68 15.41 -1.62 12.58
CA CYS A 68 16.73 -2.13 12.25
C CYS A 68 17.43 -1.27 11.21
N PHE A 69 16.71 -0.69 10.24
CA PHE A 69 17.29 0.19 9.23
C PHE A 69 17.76 1.54 9.80
N GLN A 70 16.94 2.16 10.63
CA GLN A 70 17.22 3.50 11.19
C GLN A 70 17.97 3.46 12.53
N GLY A 71 17.96 2.31 13.20
CA GLY A 71 18.27 2.20 14.62
C GLY A 71 17.15 2.77 15.50
N CYS A 72 17.17 2.42 16.78
CA CYS A 72 16.32 3.02 17.80
C CYS A 72 17.10 3.10 19.11
N GLU A 73 17.70 4.25 19.38
CA GLU A 73 18.55 4.48 20.55
C GLU A 73 17.80 4.24 21.87
N GLU A 74 16.58 4.78 21.97
CA GLU A 74 15.72 4.66 23.15
C GLU A 74 15.44 3.20 23.52
N ALA A 75 15.35 2.32 22.52
CA ALA A 75 15.14 0.87 22.69
C ALA A 75 16.44 0.04 22.54
N LYS A 76 17.60 0.70 22.42
CA LYS A 76 18.92 0.09 22.22
C LYS A 76 18.98 -0.87 21.02
N ILE A 77 18.31 -0.53 19.93
CA ILE A 77 18.40 -1.26 18.67
C ILE A 77 19.46 -0.58 17.79
N PRO A 78 20.59 -1.26 17.50
CA PRO A 78 21.57 -0.72 16.56
C PRO A 78 21.07 -0.80 15.12
N VAL A 79 21.64 0.03 14.25
CA VAL A 79 21.46 -0.10 12.80
C VAL A 79 22.01 -1.46 12.35
N ASP A 80 21.18 -2.22 11.63
CA ASP A 80 21.48 -3.53 11.08
C ASP A 80 20.63 -3.73 9.81
N GLU A 81 21.18 -3.35 8.66
CA GLU A 81 20.50 -3.47 7.37
C GLU A 81 20.16 -4.93 7.02
N LYS A 82 20.99 -5.89 7.44
CA LYS A 82 20.73 -7.30 7.18
C LYS A 82 19.48 -7.75 7.92
N LYS A 83 19.37 -7.45 9.21
CA LYS A 83 18.14 -7.73 9.98
C LYS A 83 16.95 -6.94 9.46
N SER A 84 17.14 -5.72 8.97
CA SER A 84 16.08 -4.96 8.31
C SER A 84 15.50 -5.75 7.13
N ASN A 85 16.36 -6.23 6.24
CA ASN A 85 15.97 -6.96 5.05
C ASN A 85 15.30 -8.31 5.40
N GLU A 86 15.81 -9.02 6.41
CA GLU A 86 15.17 -10.25 6.91
C GLU A 86 13.73 -9.99 7.38
N TRP A 87 13.52 -8.96 8.20
CA TRP A 87 12.18 -8.59 8.66
C TRP A 87 11.26 -8.13 7.51
N LEU A 88 11.81 -7.39 6.55
CA LEU A 88 11.05 -6.90 5.40
C LEU A 88 10.59 -8.04 4.49
N GLN A 89 11.47 -9.01 4.22
CA GLN A 89 11.13 -10.21 3.44
C GLN A 89 10.04 -11.03 4.14
N LEU A 90 10.12 -11.19 5.46
CA LEU A 90 9.07 -11.85 6.24
C LEU A 90 7.73 -11.11 6.12
N ALA A 91 7.73 -9.78 6.21
CA ALA A 91 6.52 -8.96 6.11
C ALA A 91 5.85 -9.08 4.73
N ALA A 92 6.63 -9.07 3.65
CA ALA A 92 6.15 -9.14 2.27
C ALA A 92 5.78 -10.57 1.82
N GLY A 93 6.44 -11.58 2.39
CA GLY A 93 6.23 -13.02 2.12
C GLY A 93 5.13 -13.68 2.95
N ASN A 94 4.55 -12.96 3.90
CA ASN A 94 3.51 -13.47 4.79
C ASN A 94 2.22 -13.86 4.03
N SER A 95 1.39 -14.72 4.65
CA SER A 95 0.05 -15.09 4.19
C SER A 95 -0.91 -13.89 4.09
N SER A 96 -0.73 -12.89 4.96
CA SER A 96 -1.43 -11.59 4.93
C SER A 96 -0.38 -10.46 4.93
N PRO A 97 0.29 -10.22 3.80
CA PRO A 97 1.43 -9.33 3.75
C PRO A 97 1.02 -7.87 3.87
N ASP A 98 1.92 -7.06 4.41
CA ASP A 98 1.70 -5.62 4.51
C ASP A 98 2.00 -4.96 3.16
N LEU A 99 1.09 -4.11 2.68
CA LEU A 99 1.22 -3.43 1.38
C LEU A 99 2.49 -2.60 1.29
N ASP A 100 2.83 -1.88 2.35
CA ASP A 100 4.01 -1.03 2.40
C ASP A 100 5.28 -1.90 2.39
N ALA A 101 5.24 -3.09 2.99
CA ALA A 101 6.38 -4.02 2.96
C ALA A 101 6.68 -4.53 1.54
N ILE A 102 5.65 -4.88 0.77
CA ILE A 102 5.82 -5.32 -0.62
C ILE A 102 6.40 -4.19 -1.47
N VAL A 103 5.88 -2.97 -1.31
CA VAL A 103 6.35 -1.79 -2.05
C VAL A 103 7.79 -1.44 -1.67
N THR A 104 8.13 -1.44 -0.38
CA THR A 104 9.51 -1.17 0.09
C THR A 104 10.47 -2.22 -0.45
N LEU A 105 10.15 -3.52 -0.36
CA LEU A 105 11.00 -4.59 -0.89
C LEU A 105 11.22 -4.45 -2.40
N SER A 106 10.17 -4.07 -3.13
CA SER A 106 10.28 -3.80 -4.56
C SER A 106 11.18 -2.61 -4.87
N ASN A 107 11.18 -1.56 -4.05
CA ASN A 107 12.07 -0.41 -4.24
C ASN A 107 13.52 -0.77 -3.93
N GLU A 108 13.79 -1.58 -2.91
CA GLU A 108 15.15 -2.08 -2.63
C GLU A 108 15.74 -2.85 -3.82
N TYR A 109 14.93 -3.68 -4.49
CA TYR A 109 15.36 -4.35 -5.72
C TYR A 109 15.64 -3.39 -6.89
N LYS A 110 15.00 -2.22 -6.93
CA LYS A 110 15.24 -1.18 -7.95
C LYS A 110 16.49 -0.35 -7.64
N GLU A 111 16.73 -0.02 -6.38
CA GLU A 111 17.85 0.85 -5.95
C GLU A 111 19.20 0.11 -5.93
N GLY A 112 19.21 -1.22 -5.75
CA GLY A 112 20.42 -2.06 -5.65
C GLY A 112 21.30 -2.25 -6.90
N VAL A 113 21.31 -1.30 -7.87
CA VAL A 113 22.20 -1.22 -9.07
C VAL A 113 21.98 -2.29 -10.16
N ASN A 114 22.12 -1.86 -11.43
CA ASN A 114 21.93 -2.58 -12.70
C ASN A 114 20.88 -3.67 -12.57
N VAL A 115 19.61 -3.26 -12.67
CA VAL A 115 18.46 -4.15 -12.68
C VAL A 115 18.63 -5.12 -13.87
N ASP A 116 19.19 -6.28 -13.59
CA ASP A 116 19.18 -7.39 -14.53
C ASP A 116 17.72 -7.82 -14.78
N LYS A 117 17.51 -8.58 -15.85
CA LYS A 117 16.17 -9.01 -16.25
C LYS A 117 15.44 -9.77 -15.13
N SER A 118 16.16 -10.55 -14.32
CA SER A 118 15.59 -11.33 -13.21
C SER A 118 15.07 -10.44 -12.09
N LYS A 119 15.82 -9.40 -11.71
CA LYS A 119 15.38 -8.38 -10.74
C LYS A 119 14.19 -7.58 -11.27
N ALA A 120 14.20 -7.22 -12.55
CA ALA A 120 13.08 -6.50 -13.17
C ALA A 120 11.78 -7.30 -13.11
N GLU A 121 11.84 -8.60 -13.43
CA GLU A 121 10.69 -9.51 -13.35
C GLU A 121 10.17 -9.64 -11.91
N LYS A 122 11.07 -9.71 -10.92
CA LYS A 122 10.70 -9.74 -9.49
C LYS A 122 10.02 -8.45 -9.04
N VAL A 123 10.55 -7.29 -9.43
CA VAL A 123 9.96 -5.97 -9.15
C VAL A 123 8.56 -5.89 -9.76
N ALA A 124 8.40 -6.27 -11.03
CA ALA A 124 7.10 -6.28 -11.70
C ALA A 124 6.09 -7.21 -11.00
N ALA A 125 6.53 -8.39 -10.57
CA ALA A 125 5.68 -9.33 -9.84
C ALA A 125 5.26 -8.80 -8.45
N LEU A 126 6.19 -8.17 -7.71
CA LEU A 126 5.89 -7.56 -6.41
C LEU A 126 4.93 -6.38 -6.54
N MET A 127 5.15 -5.51 -7.52
CA MET A 127 4.26 -4.37 -7.79
C MET A 127 2.88 -4.84 -8.22
N LYS A 128 2.78 -5.85 -9.09
CA LYS A 128 1.48 -6.44 -9.46
C LYS A 128 0.76 -7.01 -8.23
N LYS A 129 1.46 -7.77 -7.38
CA LYS A 129 0.91 -8.29 -6.13
C LYS A 129 0.38 -7.15 -5.23
N ALA A 130 1.15 -6.08 -5.06
CA ALA A 130 0.72 -4.94 -4.26
C ALA A 130 -0.50 -4.23 -4.89
N ALA A 131 -0.55 -4.11 -6.22
CA ALA A 131 -1.66 -3.50 -6.94
C ALA A 131 -2.96 -4.30 -6.77
N ASP A 132 -2.88 -5.62 -6.91
CA ASP A 132 -3.99 -6.56 -6.71
C ASP A 132 -4.54 -6.52 -5.27
N MET A 133 -3.67 -6.21 -4.31
CA MET A 133 -4.04 -6.04 -2.90
C MET A 133 -4.56 -4.62 -2.57
N GLY A 134 -4.70 -3.72 -3.54
CA GLY A 134 -5.26 -2.39 -3.33
C GLY A 134 -4.23 -1.29 -3.02
N SER A 135 -2.95 -1.47 -3.33
CA SER A 135 -1.98 -0.39 -3.22
C SER A 135 -2.11 0.56 -4.42
N ARG A 136 -2.70 1.74 -4.20
CA ARG A 136 -2.79 2.82 -5.20
C ARG A 136 -1.48 3.10 -5.92
N ARG A 137 -0.39 3.22 -5.17
CA ARG A 137 0.95 3.50 -5.71
C ARG A 137 1.41 2.39 -6.66
N ALA A 138 1.13 1.14 -6.29
CA ALA A 138 1.48 0.01 -7.13
C ALA A 138 0.55 -0.10 -8.34
N GLN A 139 -0.75 0.18 -8.19
CA GLN A 139 -1.69 0.23 -9.32
C GLN A 139 -1.26 1.28 -10.36
N GLU A 140 -0.83 2.46 -9.92
CA GLU A 140 -0.27 3.49 -10.80
C GLU A 140 0.99 2.99 -11.54
N GLU A 141 1.95 2.44 -10.81
CA GLU A 141 3.19 1.93 -11.41
C GLU A 141 2.95 0.78 -12.38
N VAL A 142 2.05 -0.15 -12.06
CA VAL A 142 1.64 -1.24 -12.94
C VAL A 142 0.93 -0.71 -14.18
N ALA A 143 0.03 0.27 -14.04
CA ALA A 143 -0.65 0.88 -15.18
C ALA A 143 0.33 1.56 -16.14
N ILE A 144 1.31 2.30 -15.61
CA ILE A 144 2.35 2.95 -16.41
C ILE A 144 3.25 1.91 -17.09
N ASN A 145 3.68 0.87 -16.38
CA ASN A 145 4.55 -0.18 -16.94
C ASN A 145 3.85 -1.03 -18.02
N LEU A 146 2.52 -1.19 -17.93
CA LEU A 146 1.73 -1.88 -18.94
C LEU A 146 1.45 -1.04 -20.18
N TRP A 147 1.71 0.27 -20.10
CA TRP A 147 1.70 1.16 -21.25
C TRP A 147 3.08 1.18 -21.89
N ASP A 148 3.18 0.61 -23.08
CA ASP A 148 4.39 0.71 -23.89
C ASP A 148 4.29 1.94 -24.79
N MET A 149 5.10 2.95 -24.50
CA MET A 149 5.22 4.16 -25.31
C MET A 149 5.68 3.86 -26.76
N LYS A 150 6.34 2.72 -27.02
CA LYS A 150 6.90 2.41 -28.35
C LYS A 150 5.87 1.82 -29.32
N ASP A 151 4.94 1.03 -28.81
CA ASP A 151 3.89 0.39 -29.63
C ASP A 151 2.58 1.17 -29.64
N ASN A 152 2.52 2.33 -28.95
CA ASN A 152 1.32 3.18 -28.83
C ASN A 152 0.05 2.41 -28.41
N GLY A 153 0.21 1.31 -27.67
CA GLY A 153 -0.88 0.40 -27.33
C GLY A 153 -1.19 0.43 -25.84
N VAL A 154 -2.39 0.88 -25.47
CA VAL A 154 -2.90 0.74 -24.11
C VAL A 154 -3.62 -0.61 -23.96
N LYS A 155 -3.06 -1.49 -23.12
CA LYS A 155 -3.66 -2.78 -22.77
C LYS A 155 -4.86 -2.61 -21.84
N ALA A 156 -5.81 -3.53 -21.89
CA ALA A 156 -6.97 -3.54 -20.99
C ALA A 156 -6.58 -3.50 -19.50
N ASP A 157 -5.52 -4.24 -19.15
CA ASP A 157 -4.98 -4.25 -17.78
C ASP A 157 -4.47 -2.87 -17.34
N ALA A 158 -3.85 -2.10 -18.23
CA ALA A 158 -3.37 -0.74 -17.91
C ALA A 158 -4.53 0.18 -17.54
N VAL A 159 -5.63 0.11 -18.31
CA VAL A 159 -6.87 0.85 -18.04
C VAL A 159 -7.50 0.37 -16.73
N TYR A 160 -7.51 -0.93 -16.48
CA TYR A 160 -8.05 -1.51 -15.24
C TYR A 160 -7.34 -0.95 -14.00
N TYR A 161 -6.00 -1.06 -13.93
CA TYR A 161 -5.24 -0.56 -12.78
C TYR A 161 -5.27 0.97 -12.67
N ALA A 162 -5.23 1.70 -13.79
CA ALA A 162 -5.37 3.16 -13.77
C ALA A 162 -6.74 3.59 -13.22
N THR A 163 -7.80 2.87 -13.56
CA THR A 163 -9.15 3.15 -13.04
C THR A 163 -9.24 2.84 -11.54
N LEU A 164 -8.66 1.71 -11.09
CA LEU A 164 -8.58 1.38 -9.67
C LEU A 164 -7.89 2.49 -8.88
N ALA A 165 -6.71 2.91 -9.34
CA ALA A 165 -5.93 3.95 -8.67
C ALA A 165 -6.73 5.25 -8.48
N ILE A 166 -7.46 5.70 -9.50
CA ILE A 166 -8.27 6.92 -9.42
C ILE A 166 -9.54 6.73 -8.58
N SER A 167 -10.13 5.53 -8.60
CA SER A 167 -11.37 5.22 -7.87
C SER A 167 -11.20 5.20 -6.35
N GLU A 168 -9.99 5.00 -5.85
CA GLU A 168 -9.67 5.10 -4.43
C GLU A 168 -9.70 6.58 -3.99
N ARG A 169 -10.46 6.89 -2.91
CA ARG A 169 -10.63 8.27 -2.41
C ARG A 169 -9.26 8.91 -2.15
N PRO A 170 -8.87 9.98 -2.85
CA PRO A 170 -7.57 10.60 -2.64
C PRO A 170 -7.52 11.22 -1.24
N THR A 171 -6.42 10.97 -0.53
CA THR A 171 -6.04 11.82 0.62
C THR A 171 -5.35 13.07 0.08
N PHE A 172 -5.42 14.19 0.81
CA PHE A 172 -4.90 15.50 0.35
C PHE A 172 -3.41 15.49 -0.05
N ILE A 173 -2.64 14.51 0.43
CA ILE A 173 -1.19 14.37 0.16
C ILE A 173 -0.93 13.69 -1.21
N GLN A 174 -1.93 13.07 -1.83
CA GLN A 174 -1.76 12.17 -2.98
C GLN A 174 -2.28 12.72 -4.32
N TYR A 175 -2.62 14.02 -4.40
CA TYR A 175 -3.12 14.63 -5.65
C TYR A 175 -2.17 14.49 -6.85
N GLY A 176 -0.85 14.46 -6.62
CA GLY A 176 0.14 14.24 -7.69
C GLY A 176 0.14 12.83 -8.28
N ALA A 177 -0.26 11.83 -7.49
CA ALA A 177 -0.23 10.41 -7.86
C ALA A 177 -1.32 10.08 -8.90
N ALA A 178 -2.49 10.72 -8.78
CA ALA A 178 -3.61 10.54 -9.71
C ALA A 178 -3.34 11.04 -11.15
N ILE A 179 -2.33 11.88 -11.36
CA ILE A 179 -2.05 12.53 -12.66
C ILE A 179 -1.63 11.51 -13.71
N HIS A 180 -0.77 10.54 -13.35
CA HIS A 180 -0.28 9.56 -14.31
C HIS A 180 -1.36 8.57 -14.74
N SER A 181 -2.17 8.06 -13.80
CA SER A 181 -3.31 7.22 -14.16
C SER A 181 -4.34 7.98 -14.99
N ALA A 182 -4.61 9.25 -14.67
CA ALA A 182 -5.51 10.07 -15.47
C ALA A 182 -4.98 10.27 -16.89
N PHE A 183 -3.67 10.44 -17.05
CA PHE A 183 -3.01 10.52 -18.35
C PHE A 183 -3.16 9.22 -19.16
N VAL A 184 -2.91 8.05 -18.54
CA VAL A 184 -3.11 6.73 -19.19
C VAL A 184 -4.55 6.56 -19.67
N LEU A 185 -5.53 6.92 -18.84
CA LEU A 185 -6.95 6.87 -19.25
C LEU A 185 -7.25 7.86 -20.38
N GLY A 186 -6.74 9.10 -20.30
CA GLY A 186 -6.91 10.12 -21.32
C GLY A 186 -6.40 9.68 -22.69
N LEU A 187 -5.22 9.06 -22.75
CA LEU A 187 -4.67 8.48 -23.98
C LEU A 187 -5.52 7.30 -24.48
N ALA A 188 -5.93 6.40 -23.58
CA ALA A 188 -6.77 5.26 -23.93
C ALA A 188 -8.11 5.71 -24.54
N PHE A 189 -8.71 6.79 -24.02
CA PHE A 189 -9.89 7.42 -24.61
C PHE A 189 -9.59 8.06 -25.96
N HIS A 190 -8.53 8.87 -26.05
CA HIS A 190 -8.17 9.59 -27.26
C HIS A 190 -7.92 8.65 -28.45
N TYR A 191 -7.26 7.52 -28.22
CA TYR A 191 -6.95 6.52 -29.24
C TYR A 191 -7.98 5.38 -29.36
N GLY A 192 -9.02 5.35 -28.51
CA GLY A 192 -10.04 4.30 -28.51
C GLY A 192 -9.52 2.91 -28.12
N GLN A 193 -8.47 2.84 -27.28
CA GLN A 193 -7.77 1.61 -26.89
C GLN A 193 -8.16 1.14 -25.48
N GLY A 194 -7.79 -0.08 -25.09
CA GLY A 194 -7.96 -0.58 -23.72
C GLY A 194 -9.19 -1.45 -23.45
N GLU A 195 -9.92 -1.89 -24.48
CA GLU A 195 -11.00 -2.89 -24.38
C GLU A 195 -12.02 -2.65 -23.24
N TRP A 196 -12.41 -1.38 -23.03
CA TRP A 196 -13.24 -0.90 -21.91
C TRP A 196 -14.45 -1.75 -21.54
N LYS A 197 -15.06 -2.45 -22.50
CA LYS A 197 -16.21 -3.35 -22.29
C LYS A 197 -15.90 -4.55 -21.37
N LYS A 198 -14.63 -4.93 -21.22
CA LYS A 198 -14.18 -6.05 -20.38
C LYS A 198 -13.92 -5.65 -18.93
N ILE A 199 -13.88 -4.35 -18.62
CA ILE A 199 -13.52 -3.82 -17.30
C ILE A 199 -14.77 -3.74 -16.44
N ARG A 200 -14.93 -4.66 -15.48
CA ARG A 200 -15.97 -4.62 -14.44
C ARG A 200 -15.33 -4.34 -13.09
N ILE A 201 -15.56 -3.15 -12.54
CA ILE A 201 -15.18 -2.81 -11.16
C ILE A 201 -16.42 -3.06 -10.27
N SER A 202 -16.24 -3.85 -9.21
CA SER A 202 -17.31 -4.16 -8.25
C SER A 202 -17.91 -2.88 -7.68
N GLN A 203 -19.24 -2.78 -7.67
CA GLN A 203 -20.01 -1.57 -7.44
C GLN A 203 -20.07 -1.08 -5.97
N ASP A 204 -18.98 -1.17 -5.20
CA ASP A 204 -19.00 -0.62 -3.85
C ASP A 204 -18.60 0.87 -3.82
N THR A 205 -19.64 1.69 -3.87
CA THR A 205 -19.75 3.11 -3.47
C THR A 205 -19.06 4.21 -4.29
N THR A 206 -17.98 3.97 -5.04
CA THR A 206 -17.36 5.00 -5.91
C THR A 206 -17.83 4.94 -7.38
N SER A 207 -18.42 3.82 -7.79
CA SER A 207 -18.96 3.61 -9.15
C SER A 207 -20.15 4.51 -9.50
N LYS A 208 -20.86 5.07 -8.52
CA LYS A 208 -22.02 5.94 -8.80
C LYS A 208 -21.65 7.31 -9.37
N LEU A 209 -20.44 7.83 -9.16
CA LEU A 209 -19.97 9.06 -9.81
C LEU A 209 -19.41 8.77 -11.21
N LEU A 210 -18.49 7.82 -11.32
CA LEU A 210 -17.88 7.45 -12.61
C LEU A 210 -18.89 6.85 -13.60
N CYS A 211 -19.83 5.99 -13.18
CA CYS A 211 -20.86 5.48 -14.10
C CYS A 211 -21.87 6.56 -14.54
N LYS A 212 -22.06 7.64 -13.77
CA LYS A 212 -23.00 8.70 -14.14
C LYS A 212 -22.39 9.64 -15.18
N GLU A 213 -21.10 9.95 -15.04
CA GLU A 213 -20.35 10.72 -16.04
C GLU A 213 -20.05 9.88 -17.30
N MET A 214 -19.69 8.61 -17.15
CA MET A 214 -19.46 7.73 -18.31
C MET A 214 -20.75 7.39 -19.07
N ARG A 215 -21.92 7.27 -18.43
CA ARG A 215 -23.18 7.04 -19.17
C ARG A 215 -23.61 8.22 -20.05
N MET A 216 -23.20 9.45 -19.72
CA MET A 216 -23.49 10.60 -20.58
C MET A 216 -22.68 10.59 -21.89
N ILE A 217 -21.52 9.93 -21.91
CA ILE A 217 -20.63 9.87 -23.07
C ILE A 217 -21.05 8.76 -24.06
N TRP A 218 -21.79 7.74 -23.61
CA TRP A 218 -22.19 6.60 -24.45
C TRP A 218 -23.53 6.80 -25.18
N ASN A 219 -24.23 7.91 -24.94
CA ASN A 219 -25.55 8.22 -25.52
C ASN A 219 -25.54 9.42 -26.49
N THR A 220 -24.36 9.82 -26.97
CA THR A 220 -24.16 10.79 -28.08
C THR A 220 -23.29 10.16 -29.13
#